data_AF-A0A8G2BFI9-F1
#
_entry.id   AF-A0A8G2BFI9-F1
#
_cell.length_a   1.000
_cell.length_b   1.000
_cell.length_c   1.000
_cell.angle_alpha   90.00
_cell.angle_beta   90.00
_cell.angle_gamma   90.00
#
_symmetry.space_group_name_H-M   'P 1'
#
loop_
_entity.id
_entity.type
_entity.pdbx_description
1 polymer ?
#
loop_
_entity_poly.entity_id
_entity_poly.type
_entity_poly.pdbx_seq_one_letter_code
_entity_poly.pdbx_strand_id
1 'polypeptide(L)'
;MSLFARLAREAVRRAASDPRLRAKAAEIAGEAARRARPTVENAGRHIVETARETSSSGSFADDPIGYARRFRAKLLPPEDDRSR
;
A
#
# COMPACT_ATOMS: atom_id res chain seq x y z
N MET A 1 3.80 15.61 -22.53
CA MET A 1 2.86 15.76 -21.39
C MET A 1 1.46 15.98 -21.95
N SER A 2 0.49 15.15 -21.58
CA SER A 2 -0.89 15.25 -22.10
C SER A 2 -1.62 16.48 -21.53
N LEU A 3 -2.62 16.99 -22.27
CA LEU A 3 -3.48 18.10 -21.85
C LEU A 3 -4.14 17.83 -20.49
N PHE A 4 -4.55 16.58 -20.27
CA PHE A 4 -5.12 16.12 -19.01
C PHE A 4 -4.15 16.26 -17.83
N ALA A 5 -2.88 15.85 -18.00
CA ALA A 5 -1.87 15.98 -16.94
C ALA A 5 -1.59 17.45 -16.59
N ARG A 6 -1.67 18.35 -17.58
CA ARG A 6 -1.51 19.80 -17.38
C ARG A 6 -2.71 20.39 -16.63
N LEU A 7 -3.93 20.01 -17.00
CA LEU A 7 -5.16 20.44 -16.33
C LEU A 7 -5.24 19.93 -14.88
N ALA A 8 -4.90 18.66 -14.64
CA ALA A 8 -4.87 18.09 -13.30
C ALA A 8 -3.84 18.81 -12.40
N ARG A 9 -2.63 19.08 -12.93
CA ARG A 9 -1.60 19.82 -12.17
C ARG A 9 -2.04 21.26 -11.87
N GLU A 10 -2.69 21.93 -12.81
CA GLU A 10 -3.20 23.29 -12.61
C GLU A 10 -4.36 23.31 -11.60
N ALA A 11 -5.26 22.33 -11.66
CA ALA A 11 -6.32 22.15 -10.67
C ALA A 11 -5.75 21.90 -9.26
N VAL A 12 -4.70 21.07 -9.13
CA VAL A 12 -3.98 20.85 -7.87
C VAL A 12 -3.32 22.14 -7.38
N ARG A 13 -2.67 22.91 -8.26
CA ARG A 13 -2.07 24.20 -7.90
C ARG A 13 -3.11 25.20 -7.40
N ARG A 14 -4.28 25.28 -8.06
CA ARG A 14 -5.38 26.16 -7.65
C ARG A 14 -6.04 25.71 -6.35
N ALA A 15 -6.26 24.41 -6.19
CA ALA A 15 -6.76 23.84 -4.94
C ALA A 15 -5.77 24.07 -3.78
N ALA A 16 -4.47 24.07 -4.05
CA ALA A 16 -3.46 24.45 -3.08
C ALA A 16 -3.47 25.96 -2.78
N SER A 17 -3.71 26.85 -3.74
CA SER A 17 -3.76 28.30 -3.45
C SER A 17 -4.97 28.74 -2.63
N ASP A 18 -6.04 27.93 -2.55
CA ASP A 18 -7.23 28.24 -1.77
C ASP A 18 -7.20 27.54 -0.39
N PRO A 19 -7.11 28.28 0.73
CA PRO A 19 -7.09 27.72 2.08
C PRO A 19 -8.33 26.87 2.42
N ARG A 20 -9.50 27.19 1.86
CA ARG A 20 -10.76 26.46 2.11
C ARG A 20 -10.77 25.12 1.37
N LEU A 21 -10.27 25.09 0.13
CA LEU A 21 -10.12 23.85 -0.63
C LEU A 21 -9.04 22.96 -0.06
N ARG A 22 -7.93 23.53 0.43
CA ARG A 22 -6.91 22.79 1.20
C ARG A 22 -7.48 22.13 2.45
N ALA A 23 -8.26 22.86 3.24
CA ALA A 23 -8.88 22.33 4.45
C ALA A 23 -9.83 21.16 4.13
N LYS A 24 -10.69 21.33 3.13
CA LYS A 24 -11.63 20.29 2.68
C LYS A 24 -10.93 19.07 2.07
N ALA A 25 -9.86 19.28 1.30
CA ALA A 25 -9.05 18.20 0.75
C ALA A 25 -8.30 17.42 1.85
N ALA A 26 -7.77 18.12 2.86
CA ALA A 26 -7.14 17.50 4.01
C ALA A 26 -8.15 16.73 4.87
N GLU A 27 -9.38 17.24 5.01
CA GLU A 27 -10.48 16.55 5.69
C GLU A 27 -10.88 15.26 4.98
N ILE A 28 -11.11 15.31 3.66
CA ILE A 28 -11.43 14.14 2.84
C ILE A 28 -10.28 13.14 2.84
N ALA A 29 -9.04 13.60 2.68
CA ALA A 29 -7.86 12.75 2.76
C ALA A 29 -7.70 12.12 4.15
N GLY A 30 -8.00 12.87 5.21
CA GLY A 30 -7.98 12.39 6.60
C GLY A 30 -9.10 11.39 6.89
N GLU A 31 -10.28 11.54 6.31
CA GLU A 31 -11.39 10.57 6.40
C GLU A 31 -11.09 9.30 5.60
N ALA A 32 -10.60 9.43 4.37
CA ALA A 32 -10.16 8.31 3.55
C ALA A 32 -9.00 7.56 4.24
N ALA A 33 -8.02 8.28 4.79
CA ALA A 33 -6.93 7.69 5.55
C ALA A 33 -7.44 6.99 6.82
N ARG A 34 -8.36 7.59 7.58
CA ARG A 34 -8.97 6.94 8.77
C ARG A 34 -9.73 5.67 8.42
N ARG A 35 -10.48 5.67 7.31
CA ARG A 35 -11.18 4.47 6.83
C ARG A 35 -10.24 3.39 6.30
N ALA A 36 -9.18 3.79 5.61
CA ALA A 36 -8.18 2.87 5.07
C ALA A 36 -7.21 2.36 6.15
N ARG A 37 -6.99 3.13 7.22
CA ARG A 37 -6.06 2.83 8.30
C ARG A 37 -6.22 1.43 8.89
N PRO A 38 -7.41 0.94 9.30
CA PRO A 38 -7.54 -0.43 9.80
C PRO A 38 -7.15 -1.48 8.76
N THR A 39 -7.53 -1.28 7.50
CA THR A 39 -7.18 -2.20 6.40
C THR A 39 -5.67 -2.19 6.13
N VAL A 40 -5.04 -1.01 6.13
CA VAL A 40 -3.60 -0.85 5.93
C VAL A 40 -2.81 -1.39 7.12
N GLU A 41 -3.26 -1.15 8.35
CA GLU A 41 -2.63 -1.70 9.56
C GLU A 41 -2.75 -3.23 9.61
N ASN A 42 -3.90 -3.79 9.23
CA ASN A 42 -4.09 -5.24 9.11
C ASN A 42 -3.19 -5.84 8.02
N ALA A 43 -3.15 -5.24 6.83
CA ALA A 43 -2.27 -5.67 5.76
C ALA A 43 -0.79 -5.56 6.16
N GLY A 44 -0.41 -4.48 6.84
CA GLY A 44 0.93 -4.29 7.37
C GLY A 44 1.33 -5.35 8.40
N ARG A 45 0.43 -5.67 9.35
CA ARG A 45 0.65 -6.77 10.30
C ARG A 45 0.88 -8.10 9.60
N HIS A 46 0.04 -8.43 8.62
CA HIS A 46 0.14 -9.66 7.87
C HIS A 46 1.43 -9.76 7.04
N ILE A 47 1.87 -8.65 6.43
CA ILE A 47 3.16 -8.55 5.72
C ILE A 47 4.34 -8.81 6.67
N VAL A 48 4.32 -8.18 7.86
CA VAL A 48 5.39 -8.33 8.86
C VAL A 48 5.44 -9.76 9.40
N GLU A 49 4.29 -10.35 9.69
CA GLU A 49 4.18 -11.75 10.13
C GLU A 49 4.72 -12.70 9.06
N THR A 50 4.29 -12.51 7.80
CA THR A 50 4.79 -13.30 6.66
C THR A 50 6.31 -13.18 6.49
N ALA A 51 6.86 -11.99 6.70
CA ALA A 51 8.31 -11.76 6.64
C ALA A 51 9.05 -12.50 7.77
N ARG A 52 8.52 -12.48 8.99
CA ARG A 52 9.08 -13.22 10.14
C ARG A 52 9.06 -14.72 9.89
N GLU A 53 7.93 -15.24 9.43
CA GLU A 53 7.80 -16.66 9.09
C GLU A 53 8.72 -17.06 7.93
N THR A 54 8.86 -16.21 6.91
CA THR A 54 9.75 -16.51 5.78
C THR A 54 11.21 -16.54 6.24
N SER A 55 11.61 -15.59 7.09
CA SER A 55 12.95 -15.52 7.67
C SER A 55 13.28 -16.73 8.54
N SER A 56 12.29 -17.29 9.24
CA SER A 56 12.46 -18.54 10.01
C SER A 56 12.74 -19.77 9.16
N SER A 57 12.35 -19.74 7.87
CA SER A 57 12.57 -20.82 6.90
C SER A 57 13.78 -20.61 5.99
N GLY A 58 14.48 -19.48 6.14
CA GLY A 58 15.68 -19.16 5.35
C GLY A 58 15.97 -17.66 5.34
N SER A 59 17.24 -17.30 5.39
CA SER A 59 17.70 -15.91 5.44
C SER A 59 17.64 -15.24 4.07
N PHE A 60 17.18 -13.99 4.02
CA PHE A 60 17.28 -13.15 2.82
C PHE A 60 18.73 -12.84 2.44
N ALA A 61 19.63 -12.73 3.43
CA ALA A 61 21.04 -12.43 3.17
C ALA A 61 21.76 -13.56 2.43
N ASP A 62 21.34 -14.81 2.67
CA ASP A 62 21.97 -16.00 2.10
C ASP A 62 21.29 -16.42 0.78
N ASP A 63 19.97 -16.24 0.65
CA ASP A 63 19.18 -16.60 -0.53
C ASP A 63 18.06 -15.56 -0.79
N PRO A 64 18.37 -14.41 -1.41
CA PRO A 64 17.40 -13.34 -1.61
C PRO A 64 16.27 -13.74 -2.59
N ILE A 65 16.59 -14.54 -3.61
CA ILE A 65 15.63 -14.95 -4.65
C ILE A 65 14.65 -15.97 -4.08
N GLY A 66 15.14 -17.02 -3.41
CA GLY A 66 14.28 -18.02 -2.80
C GLY A 66 13.51 -17.45 -1.61
N TYR A 67 14.08 -16.50 -0.85
CA TYR A 67 13.34 -15.73 0.15
C TYR A 67 12.15 -15.00 -0.49
N ALA A 68 12.37 -14.24 -1.57
CA ALA A 68 11.30 -13.50 -2.25
C ALA A 68 10.21 -14.45 -2.79
N ARG A 69 10.59 -15.61 -3.32
CA ARG A 69 9.64 -16.63 -3.79
C ARG A 69 8.78 -17.18 -2.66
N ARG A 70 9.40 -17.56 -1.53
CA ARG A 70 8.71 -18.07 -0.33
C ARG A 70 7.81 -17.00 0.29
N PHE A 71 8.31 -15.78 0.42
CA PHE A 71 7.58 -14.63 0.92
C PHE A 71 6.33 -14.36 0.07
N ARG A 72 6.47 -14.31 -1.26
CA ARG A 72 5.33 -14.12 -2.17
C ARG A 72 4.31 -15.25 -2.06
N ALA A 73 4.76 -16.51 -2.00
CA ALA A 73 3.87 -17.66 -1.91
C ALA A 73 3.01 -17.63 -0.63
N LYS A 74 3.60 -17.20 0.50
CA LYS A 74 2.87 -17.04 1.77
C LYS A 74 1.96 -15.81 1.78
N LEU A 75 2.43 -14.69 1.23
CA LEU A 75 1.67 -13.43 1.21
C LEU A 75 0.49 -13.47 0.26
N LEU A 76 0.64 -14.16 -0.88
CA LEU A 76 -0.35 -14.26 -1.95
C LEU A 76 -0.48 -15.73 -2.36
N PRO A 77 -1.12 -16.58 -1.53
CA PRO A 77 -1.35 -17.97 -1.90
C PRO A 77 -2.23 -18.02 -3.16
N PRO A 78 -1.96 -18.96 -4.09
CA PRO A 78 -2.79 -19.15 -5.27
C PRO A 78 -4.24 -19.43 -4.86
N GLU A 79 -5.20 -18.96 -5.66
CA GLU A 79 -6.63 -19.00 -5.31
C GLU A 79 -7.18 -20.41 -5.07
N ASP A 80 -6.51 -21.45 -5.60
CA ASP A 80 -6.89 -22.85 -5.46
C ASP A 80 -6.78 -23.40 -4.02
N ASP A 81 -5.92 -22.82 -3.17
CA ASP A 81 -5.71 -23.29 -1.79
C ASP A 81 -6.61 -22.59 -0.74
N ARG A 82 -7.45 -21.62 -1.14
CA ARG A 82 -8.38 -20.93 -0.22
C ARG A 82 -9.72 -21.65 -0.04
N SER A 83 -9.92 -22.77 -0.74
CA SER A 83 -11.20 -23.51 -0.81
C SER A 83 -11.15 -24.89 -0.14
N ARG A 84 -10.15 -25.17 0.70
CA ARG A 84 -10.02 -26.40 1.50
C ARG A 84 -9.92 -26.12 2.98
#